data_AF-A0A6N6KNC2-F1
#
_entry.id   AF-A0A6N6KNC2-F1
#
_cell.length_a   1.000
_cell.length_b   1.000
_cell.length_c   1.000
_cell.angle_alpha   90.00
_cell.angle_beta   90.00
_cell.angle_gamma   90.00
#
_symmetry.space_group_name_H-M   'P 1'
#
loop_
_entity.id
_entity.type
_entity.pdbx_description
1 polymer ?
#
loop_
_entity_poly.entity_id
_entity_poly.type
_entity_poly.pdbx_seq_one_letter_code
_entity_poly.pdbx_strand_id
1 'polypeptide(L)'
;MMFSELVRVLKPGGCLFIRMTSNIGIEKQVIEIKSGVHNIPDRSIRYLLTKNKLRELMKLHRLTLLEPLKTVNVNDVRCMSTLMLQKKP
;
A
#
# COMPACT_ATOMS: atom_id res chain seq x y z
N MET A 1 -3.16 -13.91 2.83
CA MET A 1 -2.93 -14.96 1.81
C MET A 1 -2.08 -14.44 0.66
N MET A 2 -2.49 -13.43 -0.12
CA MET A 2 -1.68 -12.94 -1.26
C MET A 2 -0.36 -12.23 -0.88
N PHE A 3 -0.39 -11.27 0.05
CA PHE A 3 0.82 -10.51 0.42
C PHE A 3 1.90 -11.40 1.07
N SER A 4 1.47 -12.41 1.84
CA SER A 4 2.37 -13.40 2.46
C SER A 4 3.24 -14.12 1.43
N GLU A 5 2.67 -14.47 0.27
CA GLU A 5 3.41 -15.15 -0.79
C GLU A 5 4.48 -14.26 -1.43
N LEU A 6 4.19 -12.95 -1.58
CA LEU A 6 5.20 -11.98 -2.05
C LEU A 6 6.39 -11.91 -1.09
N VAL A 7 6.16 -11.97 0.22
CA VAL A 7 7.25 -11.96 1.22
C VAL A 7 7.97 -13.30 1.33
N ARG A 8 7.25 -14.42 1.12
CA ARG A 8 7.81 -15.77 1.19
C ARG A 8 8.94 -15.96 0.19
N VAL A 9 8.77 -15.47 -1.04
CA VAL A 9 9.76 -15.63 -2.12
C VAL A 9 10.97 -14.71 -2.00
N LEU A 10 10.94 -13.71 -1.10
CA LEU A 10 12.11 -12.87 -0.83
C LEU A 10 13.13 -13.62 0.02
N LYS A 11 14.39 -13.60 -0.42
CA LYS A 11 15.54 -13.94 0.44
C LYS A 11 15.65 -12.95 1.61
N PRO A 12 16.29 -13.32 2.73
CA PRO A 12 16.68 -12.37 3.77
C PRO A 12 17.45 -11.16 3.17
N GLY A 13 17.10 -9.95 3.59
CA GLY A 13 17.63 -8.70 3.02
C GLY A 13 17.10 -8.34 1.62
N GLY A 14 16.26 -9.18 1.01
CA GLY A 14 15.63 -8.93 -0.29
C GLY A 14 14.62 -7.78 -0.25
N CYS A 15 14.41 -7.14 -1.40
CA CYS A 15 13.53 -5.98 -1.53
C CYS A 15 12.25 -6.31 -2.30
N LEU A 16 11.15 -5.67 -1.93
CA LEU A 16 9.85 -5.72 -2.56
C LEU A 16 9.43 -4.31 -2.96
N PHE A 17 9.32 -4.08 -4.27
CA PHE A 17 8.78 -2.86 -4.84
C PHE A 17 7.29 -3.04 -5.12
N ILE A 18 6.46 -2.12 -4.64
CA ILE A 18 5.03 -2.10 -4.93
C ILE A 18 4.62 -0.68 -5.32
N ARG A 19 3.89 -0.55 -6.43
CA ARG A 19 3.14 0.67 -6.76
C ARG A 19 1.66 0.33 -6.82
N MET A 20 0.85 0.99 -6.00
CA MET A 20 -0.59 0.71 -5.94
C MET A 20 -1.39 1.94 -5.50
N THR A 21 -2.71 1.86 -5.64
CA THR A 21 -3.63 2.90 -5.16
C THR A 21 -3.66 2.95 -3.64
N SER A 22 -3.72 4.17 -3.10
CA SER A 22 -3.81 4.44 -1.67
C SER A 22 -4.83 5.52 -1.38
N ASN A 23 -5.35 5.56 -0.15
CA ASN A 23 -6.17 6.68 0.30
C ASN A 23 -5.34 7.87 0.81
N ILE A 24 -4.01 7.72 0.86
CA ILE A 24 -3.09 8.72 1.43
C ILE A 24 -3.12 10.00 0.60
N GLY A 25 -3.51 11.12 1.22
CA GLY A 25 -3.66 12.42 0.57
C GLY A 25 -5.05 12.69 -0.03
N ILE A 26 -5.97 11.71 0.02
CA ILE A 26 -7.37 11.85 -0.41
C ILE A 26 -8.32 11.15 0.59
N GLU A 27 -7.93 11.05 1.86
CA GLU A 27 -8.62 10.25 2.88
C GLU A 27 -10.11 10.62 3.04
N LYS A 28 -10.43 11.90 2.83
CA LYS A 28 -11.79 12.45 2.93
C LYS A 28 -12.64 12.29 1.66
N GLN A 29 -12.02 11.86 0.55
CA GLN A 29 -12.65 11.80 -0.77
C GLN A 29 -12.99 10.37 -1.20
N VAL A 30 -12.66 9.37 -0.38
CA VAL A 30 -12.89 7.96 -0.67
C VAL A 30 -13.98 7.40 0.24
N ILE A 31 -14.83 6.53 -0.29
CA ILE A 31 -15.93 5.91 0.46
C ILE A 31 -15.69 4.40 0.49
N GLU A 32 -15.48 3.85 1.68
CA GLU A 32 -15.31 2.41 1.83
C GLU A 32 -16.62 1.68 1.51
N ILE A 33 -16.54 0.69 0.62
CA ILE A 33 -17.64 -0.21 0.31
C ILE A 33 -17.56 -1.41 1.27
N LYS A 34 -16.41 -2.11 1.28
CA LYS A 34 -16.16 -3.28 2.11
C LYS A 34 -14.68 -3.68 2.11
N SER A 35 -14.15 -4.09 3.26
CA SER A 35 -12.86 -4.77 3.39
C SER A 35 -11.67 -4.03 2.74
N GLY A 36 -11.60 -2.71 2.87
CA GLY A 36 -10.56 -1.87 2.28
C GLY A 36 -10.76 -1.56 0.79
N VAL A 37 -11.86 -2.02 0.18
CA VAL A 37 -12.28 -1.63 -1.17
C VAL A 37 -13.14 -0.38 -1.09
N HIS A 38 -12.82 0.62 -1.90
CA HIS A 38 -13.45 1.93 -1.89
C HIS A 38 -13.93 2.32 -3.27
N ASN A 39 -15.02 3.09 -3.32
CA ASN A 39 -15.29 4.00 -4.43
C ASN A 39 -14.38 5.21 -4.30
N ILE A 40 -13.73 5.59 -5.40
CA ILE A 40 -12.84 6.76 -5.45
C ILE A 40 -13.33 7.78 -6.49
N PRO A 41 -12.84 9.04 -6.48
CA PRO A 41 -13.43 10.10 -7.30
C PRO A 41 -13.32 9.88 -8.82
N ASP A 42 -12.39 9.04 -9.29
CA ASP A 42 -12.34 8.61 -10.69
C ASP A 42 -13.44 7.60 -11.10
N ARG A 43 -14.40 7.32 -10.20
CA ARG A 43 -15.53 6.37 -10.34
C ARG A 43 -15.14 4.90 -10.40
N SER A 44 -13.87 4.56 -10.17
CA SER A 44 -13.45 3.17 -10.06
C SER A 44 -13.62 2.61 -8.64
N ILE A 45 -13.74 1.29 -8.56
CA ILE A 45 -13.76 0.52 -7.31
C ILE A 45 -12.39 -0.11 -7.11
N ARG A 46 -11.67 0.26 -6.04
CA ARG A 46 -10.30 -0.19 -5.83
C ARG A 46 -10.00 -0.54 -4.38
N TYR A 47 -9.15 -1.53 -4.18
CA TYR A 47 -8.49 -1.73 -2.89
C TYR A 47 -7.48 -0.60 -2.66
N LEU A 48 -7.60 0.08 -1.51
CA LEU A 48 -6.73 1.19 -1.17
C LEU A 48 -5.79 0.81 -0.04
N LEU A 49 -4.49 0.99 -0.27
CA LEU A 49 -3.51 0.95 0.80
C LEU A 49 -3.75 2.12 1.76
N THR A 50 -3.77 1.82 3.07
CA THR A 50 -3.81 2.83 4.14
C THR A 50 -2.51 2.79 4.95
N LYS A 51 -2.17 3.89 5.64
CA LYS A 51 -1.00 3.93 6.53
C LYS A 51 -1.08 2.88 7.64
N ASN A 52 -2.27 2.62 8.19
CA ASN A 52 -2.48 1.61 9.22
C ASN A 52 -2.21 0.21 8.66
N LYS A 53 -2.77 -0.11 7.48
CA LYS A 53 -2.58 -1.41 6.85
C LYS A 53 -1.13 -1.68 6.48
N LEU A 54 -0.43 -0.66 5.98
CA LEU A 54 1.00 -0.74 5.72
C LEU A 54 1.78 -1.06 7.00
N ARG A 55 1.52 -0.34 8.10
CA ARG A 55 2.16 -0.60 9.40
C ARG A 55 1.89 -2.02 9.91
N GLU A 56 0.66 -2.50 9.81
CA GLU A 56 0.28 -3.88 10.17
C GLU A 56 1.05 -4.92 9.35
N LEU A 57 1.07 -4.77 8.01
CA LEU A 57 1.76 -5.69 7.12
C LEU A 57 3.27 -5.70 7.38
N MET A 58 3.87 -4.53 7.59
CA MET A 58 5.30 -4.42 7.92
C MET A 58 5.62 -5.14 9.23
N LYS A 59 4.79 -4.97 10.27
CA LYS A 59 4.95 -5.64 11.56
C LYS A 59 4.79 -7.16 11.42
N LEU A 60 3.72 -7.61 10.75
CA LEU A 60 3.39 -9.02 10.58
C LEU A 60 4.47 -9.78 9.80
N HIS A 61 5.04 -9.15 8.77
CA HIS A 61 5.99 -9.78 7.85
C HIS A 61 7.45 -9.40 8.09
N ARG A 62 7.75 -8.70 9.19
CA ARG A 62 9.10 -8.21 9.53
C ARG A 62 9.75 -7.44 8.37
N LEU A 63 8.99 -6.51 7.78
CA LEU A 63 9.46 -5.63 6.71
C LEU A 63 9.81 -4.25 7.26
N THR A 64 10.76 -3.57 6.63
CA THR A 64 11.11 -2.17 6.88
C THR A 64 11.04 -1.37 5.59
N LEU A 65 10.76 -0.07 5.68
CA LEU A 65 10.86 0.83 4.53
C LEU A 65 12.34 1.08 4.24
N LEU A 66 12.75 0.85 2.99
CA LEU A 66 14.12 1.15 2.53
C LEU A 66 14.29 2.64 2.23
N GLU A 67 13.20 3.32 1.89
CA GLU A 67 13.13 4.76 1.68
C GLU A 67 11.79 5.30 2.22
N PRO A 68 11.66 6.63 2.43
CA PRO A 68 10.38 7.22 2.81
C PRO A 68 9.25 6.85 1.85
N LEU A 69 8.07 6.60 2.40
CA LEU A 69 6.85 6.36 1.62
C LEU A 69 6.54 7.57 0.73
N LYS A 70 6.42 7.33 -0.58
CA LYS A 70 6.09 8.37 -1.56
C LYS A 70 4.68 8.13 -2.10
N THR A 71 3.88 9.20 -2.16
CA THR A 71 2.53 9.17 -2.73
C THR A 71 2.37 10.32 -3.70
N VAL A 72 1.84 10.03 -4.89
CA VAL A 72 1.50 11.04 -5.90
C VAL A 72 -0.01 11.14 -5.96
N ASN A 73 -0.53 12.33 -5.67
CA ASN A 73 -1.90 12.70 -5.98
C ASN A 73 -2.02 12.94 -7.49
N VAL A 74 -2.99 12.29 -8.13
CA VAL A 74 -3.29 12.46 -9.54
C VAL A 74 -4.59 13.26 -9.64
N ASN A 75 -4.46 14.58 -9.75
CA ASN A 75 -5.55 15.52 -9.97
C ASN A 75 -6.77 15.31 -9.05
N ASP A 76 -6.51 15.00 -7.78
CA ASP A 76 -7.49 14.67 -6.73
C ASP A 76 -8.43 13.50 -7.05
N VAL A 77 -8.26 12.80 -8.17
CA VAL A 77 -9.13 11.68 -8.55
C VAL A 77 -8.64 10.33 -8.04
N ARG A 78 -7.35 10.21 -7.73
CA ARG A 78 -6.73 9.05 -7.07
C ARG A 78 -5.34 9.39 -6.52
N CYS A 79 -4.85 8.59 -5.59
CA CYS A 79 -3.46 8.64 -5.14
C CYS A 79 -2.73 7.31 -5.44
N MET A 80 -1.49 7.41 -5.92
CA MET A 80 -0.61 6.28 -6.20
C MET A 80 0.57 6.27 -5.24
N SER A 81 0.63 5.28 -4.35
CA SER A 81 1.74 5.07 -3.43
C SER A 81 2.80 4.17 -4.04
N THR A 82 4.07 4.49 -3.78
CA THR A 82 5.23 3.65 -4.12
C THR A 82 5.91 3.21 -2.83
N LEU A 83 6.08 1.89 -2.68
CA LEU A 83 6.69 1.23 -1.53
C LEU A 83 8.00 0.57 -1.96
N MET A 84 9.07 0.84 -1.21
CA MET A 84 10.27 0.00 -1.20
C MET A 84 10.38 -0.66 0.16
N LEU A 85 10.05 -1.93 0.24
CA LEU A 85 10.09 -2.70 1.48
C LEU A 85 11.28 -3.65 1.44
N GLN A 86 11.97 -3.81 2.56
CA GLN A 86 13.02 -4.80 2.71
C GLN A 86 12.61 -5.85 3.74
N LYS A 87 12.81 -7.13 3.42
CA LYS A 87 12.68 -8.22 4.38
C LYS A 87 13.88 -8.20 5.32
N LYS A 88 13.63 -8.13 6.62
CA LYS A 88 14.73 -8.16 7.60
C LYS A 88 15.61 -9.41 7.38
N PRO A 89 16.93 -9.30 7.60
CA PRO A 89 17.83 -10.44 7.61
C PRO A 89 17.39 -11.53 8.57
#